data_AF-A0A099I475-F1
#
_entry.id   AF-A0A099I475-F1
#
_cell.length_a   1.000
_cell.length_b   1.000
_cell.length_c   1.000
_cell.angle_alpha   90.00
_cell.angle_beta   90.00
_cell.angle_gamma   90.00
#
_symmetry.space_group_name_H-M   'P 1'
#
loop_
_entity.id
_entity.type
_entity.pdbx_description
1 polymer ?
#
loop_
_entity_poly.entity_id
_entity_poly.type
_entity_poly.pdbx_seq_one_letter_code
_entity_poly.pdbx_strand_id
1 'polypeptide(L)'
;MAKTEFEVFAQKIATYFQGDLSPEEFTRTLFKKIYLNPNGDTLLHDMEPRTLRGYFYREHNITTLAKKINKDLDSQYFEEFIDTETDDTIKGLCAAFADECPGIDNENFKNKIAERFKEIICNAATIKRKRKKTTELVPQSQETTVDATISPSIKEQYGALLVAEERSVCPNDGCSTPLFVNVGGQLGANYEVTFIDPSVPETRMENLIALCPACHSKYITGRTDEQVQRLLHIKKSLVDDYEAKETVSMQKVEDGIRKVLEKIPKMQAPANIDLNYNPVTIRQKIATDNLMLYLKAKTNVNVYYSAVQDAFTELNAERILRYKPFCLQVRMTYMNLSDMGLSQDEIFEKMVDWLQDATHEDRSSCEVIISYFIQKCEVFDAIAE
;
A
#
# COMPACT_ATOMS: atom_id res chain seq x y z
N MET A 1 27.13 -11.80 -6.88
CA MET A 1 26.95 -10.59 -6.03
C MET A 1 26.95 -11.05 -4.57
N ALA A 2 27.36 -10.24 -3.59
CA ALA A 2 27.36 -10.63 -2.17
C ALA A 2 25.97 -10.46 -1.53
N LYS A 3 25.60 -11.32 -0.56
CA LYS A 3 24.34 -11.19 0.23
C LYS A 3 24.23 -9.78 0.82
N THR A 4 23.05 -9.18 0.80
CA THR A 4 22.85 -7.88 1.47
C THR A 4 22.62 -8.12 2.96
N GLU A 5 23.03 -7.18 3.82
CA GLU A 5 22.81 -7.33 5.27
C GLU A 5 21.31 -7.46 5.59
N PHE A 6 20.46 -6.72 4.88
CA PHE A 6 19.01 -6.80 5.04
C PHE A 6 18.44 -8.17 4.63
N GLU A 7 18.90 -8.75 3.52
CA GLU A 7 18.43 -10.08 3.08
C GLU A 7 18.72 -11.14 4.14
N VAL A 8 19.96 -11.17 4.65
CA VAL A 8 20.37 -12.14 5.68
C VAL A 8 19.53 -11.96 6.94
N PHE A 9 19.37 -10.71 7.38
CA PHE A 9 18.55 -10.37 8.53
C PHE A 9 17.09 -10.80 8.35
N ALA A 10 16.46 -10.42 7.23
CA ALA A 10 15.06 -10.71 6.96
C ALA A 10 14.79 -12.22 6.86
N GLN A 11 15.71 -12.99 6.26
CA GLN A 11 15.61 -14.44 6.20
C GLN A 11 15.76 -15.09 7.59
N LYS A 12 16.66 -14.59 8.44
CA LYS A 12 16.81 -15.09 9.82
C LYS A 12 15.53 -14.85 10.63
N ILE A 13 14.97 -13.64 10.61
CA ILE A 13 13.71 -13.33 11.33
C ILE A 13 12.52 -14.11 10.76
N ALA A 14 12.47 -14.29 9.44
CA ALA A 14 11.41 -15.03 8.76
C ALA A 14 11.23 -16.47 9.27
N THR A 15 12.32 -17.14 9.66
CA THR A 15 12.25 -18.52 10.17
C THR A 15 11.38 -18.66 11.43
N TYR A 16 11.18 -17.57 12.18
CA TYR A 16 10.40 -17.57 13.41
C TYR A 16 9.07 -16.79 13.28
N PHE A 17 9.05 -15.71 12.50
CA PHE A 17 7.93 -14.75 12.50
C PHE A 17 7.22 -14.59 11.16
N GLN A 18 7.64 -15.27 10.08
CA GLN A 18 6.97 -15.14 8.78
C GLN A 18 5.56 -15.74 8.78
N GLY A 19 5.37 -16.89 9.44
CA GLY A 19 4.10 -17.61 9.43
C GLY A 19 3.62 -17.88 8.00
N ASP A 20 2.34 -17.57 7.74
CA ASP A 20 1.71 -17.73 6.42
C ASP A 20 1.88 -16.52 5.49
N LEU A 21 2.62 -15.48 5.92
CA LEU A 21 2.82 -14.28 5.11
C LEU A 21 3.69 -14.58 3.90
N SER A 22 3.32 -14.02 2.75
CA SER A 22 4.21 -14.02 1.58
C SER A 22 5.48 -13.19 1.87
N PRO A 23 6.62 -13.48 1.20
CA PRO A 23 7.87 -12.76 1.41
C PRO A 23 7.76 -11.22 1.31
N GLU A 24 6.97 -10.72 0.37
CA GLU A 24 6.66 -9.30 0.22
C GLU A 24 5.85 -8.71 1.38
N GLU A 25 4.84 -9.45 1.88
CA GLU A 25 4.02 -9.03 3.01
C GLU A 25 4.85 -9.01 4.29
N PHE A 26 5.67 -10.05 4.50
CA PHE A 26 6.57 -10.11 5.63
C PHE A 26 7.62 -9.00 5.61
N THR A 27 8.23 -8.76 4.45
CA THR A 27 9.18 -7.64 4.27
C THR A 27 8.52 -6.30 4.59
N ARG A 28 7.27 -6.09 4.16
CA ARG A 28 6.50 -4.88 4.49
C ARG A 28 6.24 -4.79 5.99
N THR A 29 5.90 -5.90 6.64
CA THR A 29 5.71 -5.96 8.10
C THR A 29 6.99 -5.57 8.84
N LEU A 30 8.16 -6.09 8.44
CA LEU A 30 9.44 -5.72 9.05
C LEU A 30 9.64 -4.20 9.01
N PHE A 31 9.49 -3.57 7.85
CA PHE A 31 9.65 -2.12 7.75
C PHE A 31 8.58 -1.35 8.51
N LYS A 32 7.32 -1.80 8.50
CA LYS A 32 6.25 -1.16 9.29
C LYS A 32 6.53 -1.22 10.78
N LYS A 33 7.18 -2.28 11.26
CA LYS A 33 7.49 -2.50 12.68
C LYS A 33 8.74 -1.78 13.16
N ILE A 34 9.46 -1.08 12.29
CA ILE A 34 10.59 -0.23 12.69
C ILE A 34 10.44 1.23 12.24
N TYR A 35 9.56 1.51 11.27
CA TYR A 35 9.28 2.86 10.78
C TYR A 35 8.09 3.47 11.53
N LEU A 36 8.32 4.54 12.29
CA LEU A 36 7.28 5.25 13.06
C LEU A 36 6.21 5.89 12.19
N ASN A 37 6.54 6.19 10.93
CA ASN A 37 5.70 6.93 10.01
C ASN A 37 5.06 8.19 10.63
N PRO A 38 5.86 9.11 11.19
CA PRO A 38 5.35 10.24 11.97
C PRO A 38 4.47 11.18 11.14
N ASN A 39 4.65 11.21 9.82
CA ASN A 39 3.88 12.04 8.89
C ASN A 39 2.71 11.30 8.23
N GLY A 40 2.43 10.04 8.62
CA GLY A 40 1.35 9.24 8.04
C GLY A 40 1.51 8.99 6.53
N ASP A 41 2.74 8.96 6.03
CA ASP A 41 3.03 8.74 4.62
C ASP A 41 2.65 7.32 4.17
N THR A 42 2.43 7.18 2.87
CA THR A 42 2.08 5.92 2.23
C THR A 42 3.32 5.20 1.71
N LEU A 43 4.55 5.59 2.10
CA LEU A 43 5.80 5.13 1.49
C LEU A 43 5.90 3.61 1.45
N LEU A 44 5.63 2.95 2.58
CA LEU A 44 5.66 1.49 2.69
C LEU A 44 4.39 0.83 2.13
N HIS A 45 3.29 1.56 1.98
CA HIS A 45 2.03 1.08 1.39
C HIS A 45 2.10 1.06 -0.15
N ASP A 46 2.71 2.07 -0.75
CA ASP A 46 2.76 2.25 -2.21
C ASP A 46 3.90 1.46 -2.86
N MET A 47 4.75 0.81 -2.05
CA MET A 47 5.77 -0.08 -2.59
C MET A 47 5.13 -1.29 -3.27
N GLU A 48 5.51 -1.51 -4.52
CA GLU A 48 5.09 -2.68 -5.27
C GLU A 48 5.53 -3.97 -4.56
N PRO A 49 4.67 -5.02 -4.52
CA PRO A 49 5.02 -6.33 -3.99
C PRO A 49 6.33 -6.90 -4.56
N ARG A 50 6.59 -6.69 -5.86
CA ARG A 50 7.83 -7.11 -6.52
C ARG A 50 9.07 -6.45 -5.90
N THR A 51 8.99 -5.17 -5.54
CA THR A 51 10.10 -4.44 -4.92
C THR A 51 10.43 -5.00 -3.53
N LEU A 52 9.40 -5.23 -2.71
CA LEU A 52 9.53 -5.78 -1.37
C LEU A 52 10.05 -7.22 -1.40
N ARG A 53 9.48 -8.06 -2.28
CA ARG A 53 9.98 -9.41 -2.54
C ARG A 53 11.44 -9.39 -3.00
N GLY A 54 11.81 -8.41 -3.81
CA GLY A 54 13.18 -8.22 -4.27
C GLY A 54 14.16 -7.83 -3.17
N TYR A 55 13.73 -7.16 -2.11
CA TYR A 55 14.58 -6.95 -0.92
C TYR A 55 14.84 -8.25 -0.16
N PHE A 56 13.82 -9.11 -0.06
CA PHE A 56 13.90 -10.41 0.60
C PHE A 56 14.78 -11.43 -0.14
N TYR A 57 14.73 -11.42 -1.49
CA TYR A 57 15.47 -12.35 -2.36
C TYR A 57 16.63 -11.74 -3.14
N ARG A 58 17.13 -10.56 -2.72
CA ARG A 58 18.38 -9.99 -3.25
C ARG A 58 18.30 -9.44 -4.69
N GLU A 59 17.10 -9.21 -5.20
CA GLU A 59 16.87 -8.57 -6.51
C GLU A 59 17.04 -7.04 -6.43
N HIS A 60 16.77 -6.45 -5.25
CA HIS A 60 16.89 -5.01 -4.99
C HIS A 60 17.63 -4.75 -3.67
N ASN A 61 18.30 -3.61 -3.56
CA ASN A 61 18.88 -3.15 -2.29
C ASN A 61 17.96 -2.11 -1.65
N ILE A 62 18.00 -2.02 -0.33
CA ILE A 62 17.11 -1.13 0.43
C ILE A 62 17.59 0.33 0.47
N THR A 63 18.65 0.72 -0.25
CA THR A 63 19.30 2.05 -0.14
C THR A 63 18.31 3.21 -0.29
N THR A 64 17.42 3.15 -1.29
CA THR A 64 16.47 4.24 -1.57
C THR A 64 15.41 4.34 -0.48
N LEU A 65 14.90 3.19 -0.01
CA LEU A 65 13.94 3.14 1.07
C LEU A 65 14.58 3.62 2.37
N ALA A 66 15.76 3.07 2.70
CA ALA A 66 16.52 3.40 3.89
C ALA A 66 16.77 4.91 4.01
N LYS A 67 17.16 5.59 2.92
CA LYS A 67 17.34 7.06 2.94
C LYS A 67 16.10 7.84 3.33
N LYS A 68 14.91 7.33 3.01
CA LYS A 68 13.63 7.98 3.30
C LYS A 68 13.22 7.75 4.75
N ILE A 69 13.39 6.54 5.28
CA ILE A 69 12.91 6.17 6.63
C ILE A 69 13.94 6.36 7.75
N ASN A 70 15.23 6.56 7.44
CA ASN A 70 16.33 6.55 8.41
C ASN A 70 16.21 7.56 9.56
N LYS A 71 15.41 8.63 9.40
CA LYS A 71 15.23 9.65 10.45
C LYS A 71 14.18 9.28 11.48
N ASP A 72 13.30 8.34 11.16
CA ASP A 72 12.08 8.04 11.90
C ASP A 72 11.99 6.55 12.25
N LEU A 73 13.12 5.98 12.67
CA LEU A 73 13.24 4.59 13.09
C LEU A 73 13.05 4.46 14.60
N ASP A 74 12.20 3.52 15.01
CA ASP A 74 12.00 3.14 16.40
C ASP A 74 12.33 1.67 16.62
N SER A 75 13.42 1.43 17.34
CA SER A 75 13.84 0.09 17.73
C SER A 75 12.87 -0.51 18.75
N GLN A 76 12.28 0.27 19.66
CA GLN A 76 11.34 -0.26 20.65
C GLN A 76 10.07 -0.81 19.99
N TYR A 77 9.57 -0.16 18.96
CA TYR A 77 8.43 -0.68 18.20
C TYR A 77 8.72 -2.03 17.53
N PHE A 78 9.99 -2.25 17.15
CA PHE A 78 10.42 -3.54 16.60
C PHE A 78 10.64 -4.58 17.70
N GLU A 79 11.10 -4.17 18.89
CA GLU A 79 11.22 -5.04 20.07
C GLU A 79 9.88 -5.67 20.45
N GLU A 80 8.79 -4.89 20.44
CA GLU A 80 7.44 -5.39 20.68
C GLU A 80 6.99 -6.42 19.63
N PHE A 81 7.44 -6.29 18.39
CA PHE A 81 7.07 -7.23 17.31
C PHE A 81 7.72 -8.60 17.47
N ILE A 82 8.96 -8.64 17.96
CA ILE A 82 9.71 -9.90 18.16
C ILE A 82 9.57 -10.44 19.59
N ASP A 83 8.71 -9.83 20.41
CA ASP A 83 8.46 -10.28 21.77
C ASP A 83 7.76 -11.64 21.77
N THR A 84 8.37 -12.61 22.45
CA THR A 84 7.88 -13.98 22.49
C THR A 84 8.30 -14.62 23.80
N GLU A 85 7.35 -15.35 24.41
CA GLU A 85 7.57 -16.10 25.64
C GLU A 85 8.06 -17.55 25.37
N THR A 86 8.29 -17.90 24.11
CA THR A 86 8.69 -19.27 23.74
C THR A 86 10.20 -19.45 23.87
N ASP A 87 10.64 -20.17 24.91
CA ASP A 87 12.05 -20.47 25.19
C ASP A 87 12.83 -21.00 23.97
N ASP A 88 12.22 -21.86 23.17
CA ASP A 88 12.85 -22.44 21.97
C ASP A 88 13.07 -21.39 20.87
N THR A 89 12.11 -20.48 20.68
CA THR A 89 12.22 -19.34 19.76
C THR A 89 13.30 -18.37 20.24
N ILE A 90 13.34 -18.07 21.53
CA ILE A 90 14.36 -17.17 22.12
C ILE A 90 15.76 -17.74 21.92
N LYS A 91 15.97 -19.03 22.24
CA LYS A 91 17.26 -19.71 22.01
C LYS A 91 17.64 -19.75 20.54
N GLY A 92 16.67 -20.03 19.67
CA GLY A 92 16.86 -20.04 18.21
C GLY A 92 17.30 -18.67 17.68
N LEU A 93 16.67 -17.59 18.14
CA LEU A 93 17.04 -16.22 17.80
C LEU A 93 18.43 -15.86 18.32
N CYS A 94 18.73 -16.16 19.59
CA CYS A 94 20.06 -15.91 20.16
C CYS A 94 21.16 -16.64 19.37
N ALA A 95 20.94 -17.90 19.00
CA ALA A 95 21.89 -18.67 18.20
C ALA A 95 22.03 -18.12 16.76
N ALA A 96 20.92 -17.73 16.13
CA ALA A 96 20.91 -17.22 14.76
C ALA A 96 21.59 -15.85 14.63
N PHE A 97 21.61 -15.04 15.69
CA PHE A 97 22.18 -13.69 15.71
C PHE A 97 23.48 -13.57 16.51
N ALA A 98 24.01 -14.64 17.09
CA ALA A 98 25.24 -14.60 17.90
C ALA A 98 26.47 -14.04 17.16
N ASP A 99 26.52 -14.23 15.83
CA ASP A 99 27.57 -13.72 14.95
C ASP A 99 27.45 -12.23 14.63
N GLU A 100 26.22 -11.70 14.61
CA GLU A 100 25.92 -10.30 14.26
C GLU A 100 25.65 -9.41 15.48
N CYS A 101 25.28 -9.99 16.61
CA CYS A 101 24.89 -9.31 17.85
C CYS A 101 25.73 -9.84 19.04
N PRO A 102 26.93 -9.27 19.29
CA PRO A 102 27.78 -9.72 20.39
C PRO A 102 27.09 -9.58 21.75
N GLY A 103 27.17 -10.67 22.54
CA GLY A 103 26.58 -10.74 23.88
C GLY A 103 25.06 -10.85 23.89
N ILE A 104 24.45 -11.35 22.81
CA ILE A 104 23.01 -11.64 22.78
C ILE A 104 22.66 -12.78 23.75
N ASP A 105 21.63 -12.58 24.56
CA ASP A 105 21.08 -13.55 25.49
C ASP A 105 19.55 -13.42 25.62
N ASN A 106 18.94 -14.29 26.42
CA ASN A 106 17.49 -14.37 26.57
C ASN A 106 16.85 -13.10 27.18
N GLU A 107 17.63 -12.26 27.86
CA GLU A 107 17.13 -11.04 28.49
C GLU A 107 17.24 -9.83 27.55
N ASN A 108 18.23 -9.84 26.66
CA ASN A 108 18.55 -8.70 25.80
C ASN A 108 18.31 -8.90 24.30
N PHE A 109 17.87 -10.10 23.87
CA PHE A 109 17.71 -10.43 22.44
C PHE A 109 16.84 -9.45 21.67
N LYS A 110 15.74 -8.97 22.28
CA LYS A 110 14.82 -8.01 21.66
C LYS A 110 15.56 -6.75 21.24
N ASN A 111 16.21 -6.11 22.21
CA ASN A 111 16.97 -4.89 21.99
C ASN A 111 18.13 -5.09 21.02
N LYS A 112 18.90 -6.17 21.17
CA LYS A 112 20.04 -6.47 20.29
C LYS A 112 19.63 -6.65 18.83
N ILE A 113 18.53 -7.36 18.58
CA ILE A 113 18.02 -7.62 17.22
C ILE A 113 17.40 -6.35 16.63
N ALA A 114 16.66 -5.57 17.44
CA ALA A 114 16.06 -4.32 16.99
C ALA A 114 17.12 -3.26 16.64
N GLU A 115 18.13 -3.08 17.48
CA GLU A 115 19.27 -2.19 17.18
C GLU A 115 20.04 -2.67 15.95
N ARG A 116 20.23 -3.99 15.79
CA ARG A 116 20.84 -4.54 14.57
C ARG A 116 20.03 -4.19 13.32
N PHE A 117 18.70 -4.28 13.38
CA PHE A 117 17.85 -3.92 12.25
C PHE A 117 17.96 -2.43 11.90
N LYS A 118 17.94 -1.58 12.92
CA LYS A 118 18.16 -0.14 12.78
C LYS A 118 19.50 0.18 12.14
N GLU A 119 20.58 -0.44 12.60
CA GLU A 119 21.92 -0.30 12.02
C GLU A 119 21.96 -0.69 10.54
N ILE A 120 21.29 -1.79 10.15
CA ILE A 120 21.22 -2.23 8.74
C ILE A 120 20.58 -1.15 7.86
N ILE A 121 19.50 -0.51 8.35
CA ILE A 121 18.83 0.57 7.63
C ILE A 121 19.73 1.82 7.58
N CYS A 122 20.36 2.21 8.70
CA CYS A 122 21.29 3.33 8.75
C CYS A 122 22.49 3.13 7.79
N ASN A 123 23.08 1.93 7.79
CA ASN A 123 24.17 1.56 6.91
C ASN A 123 23.73 1.63 5.44
N ALA A 124 22.58 1.08 5.10
CA ALA A 124 22.04 1.17 3.75
C ALA A 124 21.77 2.62 3.30
N ALA A 125 21.36 3.51 4.20
CA ALA A 125 21.13 4.92 3.90
C ALA A 125 22.43 5.69 3.57
N THR A 126 23.55 5.29 4.18
CA THR A 126 24.85 5.98 4.05
C THR A 126 25.70 5.52 2.86
N ILE A 127 25.33 4.42 2.18
CA ILE A 127 26.04 3.94 0.99
C ILE A 127 25.96 4.97 -0.15
N LYS A 128 27.06 5.70 -0.38
CA LYS A 128 27.31 6.46 -1.62
C LYS A 128 27.60 5.47 -2.74
N ARG A 129 26.82 5.51 -3.82
CA ARG A 129 27.02 4.76 -5.06
C ARG A 129 28.52 4.73 -5.43
N LYS A 130 29.19 3.57 -5.36
CA LYS A 130 30.41 3.36 -6.15
C LYS A 130 29.97 3.31 -7.61
N ARG A 131 30.29 4.37 -8.37
CA ARG A 131 30.19 4.37 -9.83
C ARG A 131 30.92 3.13 -10.35
N LYS A 132 30.23 2.33 -11.16
CA LYS A 132 30.83 1.25 -11.94
C LYS A 132 31.90 1.91 -12.83
N LYS A 133 33.15 1.46 -12.69
CA LYS A 133 34.26 1.82 -13.58
C LYS A 133 33.89 1.28 -14.96
N THR A 134 33.45 2.15 -15.85
CA THR A 134 33.47 1.88 -17.29
C THR A 134 34.71 2.57 -17.82
N THR A 135 35.60 1.77 -18.38
CA THR A 135 36.88 2.13 -18.97
C THR A 135 36.71 3.23 -20.02
N GLU A 136 37.65 4.17 -20.01
CA GLU A 136 37.74 5.35 -20.87
C GLU A 136 37.82 5.02 -22.37
N LEU A 137 37.24 5.91 -23.19
CA LEU A 137 37.88 6.50 -24.37
C LEU A 137 37.27 7.90 -24.59
N VAL A 138 38.13 8.83 -25.01
CA VAL A 138 38.12 10.28 -24.76
C VAL A 138 37.55 11.06 -26.00
N PRO A 139 37.53 12.42 -26.08
CA PRO A 139 36.29 13.21 -26.20
C PRO A 139 36.27 14.16 -27.43
N GLN A 140 35.13 14.83 -27.65
CA GLN A 140 34.98 16.15 -28.31
C GLN A 140 33.46 16.41 -28.38
N SER A 141 32.88 17.57 -28.09
CA SER A 141 33.36 18.92 -27.77
C SER A 141 32.17 19.69 -27.16
N GLN A 142 32.50 20.76 -26.44
CA GLN A 142 31.63 21.82 -25.89
C GLN A 142 30.51 22.25 -26.88
N GLU A 143 29.29 22.63 -26.48
CA GLU A 143 28.96 23.80 -25.66
C GLU A 143 27.44 23.81 -25.34
N THR A 144 27.10 24.35 -24.16
CA THR A 144 25.88 25.12 -23.79
C THR A 144 24.48 24.55 -24.09
N THR A 145 23.68 24.33 -23.04
CA THR A 145 22.46 25.12 -22.72
C THR A 145 21.53 24.42 -21.70
N VAL A 146 21.10 25.21 -20.70
CA VAL A 146 19.90 25.17 -19.85
C VAL A 146 19.34 23.86 -19.24
N ASP A 147 19.10 23.99 -17.93
CA ASP A 147 18.05 23.34 -17.12
C ASP A 147 16.96 22.60 -17.91
N ALA A 148 16.80 21.30 -17.66
CA ALA A 148 15.62 20.55 -18.05
C ALA A 148 15.30 19.47 -17.00
N THR A 149 14.25 19.73 -16.25
CA THR A 149 13.42 18.79 -15.50
C THR A 149 13.14 17.56 -16.38
N ILE A 150 13.62 16.37 -15.99
CA ILE A 150 13.33 15.13 -16.72
C ILE A 150 11.88 14.74 -16.42
N SER A 151 10.97 15.01 -17.34
CA SER A 151 9.61 14.47 -17.29
C SER A 151 9.64 12.94 -17.50
N PRO A 152 8.85 12.15 -16.76
CA PRO A 152 8.73 10.71 -17.00
C PRO A 152 8.30 10.42 -18.44
N SER A 153 8.73 9.31 -19.01
CA SER A 153 8.22 8.88 -20.32
C SER A 153 6.73 8.51 -20.22
N ILE A 154 5.95 8.74 -21.27
CA ILE A 154 4.50 8.42 -21.31
C ILE A 154 4.25 6.94 -20.99
N LYS A 155 5.20 6.06 -21.35
CA LYS A 155 5.17 4.63 -21.02
C LYS A 155 5.32 4.35 -19.53
N GLU A 156 6.15 5.11 -18.83
CA GLU A 156 6.28 5.04 -17.36
C GLU A 156 5.05 5.63 -16.67
N GLN A 157 4.45 6.69 -17.25
CA GLN A 157 3.32 7.38 -16.65
C GLN A 157 2.00 6.60 -16.79
N TYR A 158 1.71 6.03 -17.97
CA TYR A 158 0.39 5.46 -18.28
C TYR A 158 0.42 3.96 -18.60
N GLY A 159 1.60 3.38 -18.85
CA GLY A 159 1.72 2.03 -19.38
C GLY A 159 1.09 0.94 -18.49
N ALA A 160 1.30 1.00 -17.17
CA ALA A 160 0.73 0.01 -16.25
C ALA A 160 -0.81 0.05 -16.24
N LEU A 161 -1.39 1.26 -16.29
CA LEU A 161 -2.83 1.48 -16.25
C LEU A 161 -3.50 0.99 -17.54
N LEU A 162 -2.92 1.31 -18.71
CA LEU A 162 -3.40 0.83 -20.01
C LEU A 162 -3.40 -0.70 -20.09
N VAL A 163 -2.32 -1.34 -19.61
CA VAL A 163 -2.22 -2.80 -19.64
C VAL A 163 -3.19 -3.47 -18.67
N ALA A 164 -3.53 -2.82 -17.55
CA ALA A 164 -4.56 -3.30 -16.63
C ALA A 164 -5.97 -3.23 -17.26
N GLU A 165 -6.28 -2.11 -17.92
CA GLU A 165 -7.52 -1.89 -18.69
C GLU A 165 -7.69 -2.97 -19.77
N GLU A 166 -6.61 -3.27 -20.50
CA GLU A 166 -6.53 -4.25 -21.58
C GLU A 166 -6.36 -5.71 -21.12
N ARG A 167 -6.38 -5.95 -19.81
CA ARG A 167 -6.27 -7.30 -19.21
C ARG A 167 -4.99 -8.03 -19.62
N SER A 168 -3.90 -7.28 -19.82
CA SER A 168 -2.57 -7.81 -20.18
C SER A 168 -2.47 -8.54 -21.52
N VAL A 169 -3.43 -8.33 -22.42
CA VAL A 169 -3.44 -8.92 -23.77
C VAL A 169 -3.59 -7.80 -24.79
N CYS A 170 -2.85 -7.89 -25.89
CA CYS A 170 -2.92 -6.91 -26.98
C CYS A 170 -4.37 -6.81 -27.49
N PRO A 171 -4.99 -5.61 -27.44
CA PRO A 171 -6.40 -5.44 -27.75
C PRO A 171 -6.69 -5.31 -29.25
N ASN A 172 -5.65 -5.23 -30.10
CA ASN A 172 -5.83 -5.10 -31.54
C ASN A 172 -6.51 -6.34 -32.14
N ASP A 173 -7.42 -6.13 -33.09
CA ASP A 173 -8.20 -7.22 -33.70
C ASP A 173 -7.31 -8.36 -34.23
N GLY A 174 -7.73 -9.60 -33.93
CA GLY A 174 -7.01 -10.81 -34.34
C GLY A 174 -5.66 -11.02 -33.63
N CYS A 175 -5.32 -10.18 -32.65
CA CYS A 175 -4.13 -10.36 -31.81
C CYS A 175 -4.55 -10.86 -30.42
N SER A 176 -3.77 -11.79 -29.88
CA SER A 176 -3.90 -12.30 -28.51
C SER A 176 -2.55 -12.34 -27.80
N THR A 177 -1.58 -11.56 -28.31
CA THR A 177 -0.22 -11.53 -27.78
C THR A 177 -0.24 -10.96 -26.36
N PRO A 178 0.33 -11.66 -25.36
CA PRO A 178 0.48 -11.11 -24.02
C PRO A 178 1.34 -9.84 -24.04
N LEU A 179 0.90 -8.82 -23.31
CA LEU A 179 1.63 -7.56 -23.14
C LEU A 179 2.74 -7.67 -22.10
N PHE A 180 2.86 -8.82 -21.45
CA PHE A 180 4.01 -9.20 -20.64
C PHE A 180 4.49 -10.58 -21.03
N VAL A 181 5.82 -10.76 -21.08
CA VAL A 181 6.44 -12.04 -21.41
C VAL A 181 7.52 -12.38 -20.39
N ASN A 182 7.70 -13.67 -20.13
CA ASN A 182 8.75 -14.13 -19.23
C ASN A 182 10.08 -14.17 -19.98
N VAL A 183 11.00 -13.28 -19.61
CA VAL A 183 12.36 -13.22 -20.14
C VAL A 183 13.31 -13.66 -19.03
N GLY A 184 13.85 -14.88 -19.14
CA GLY A 184 14.86 -15.39 -18.19
C GLY A 184 14.36 -15.55 -16.75
N GLY A 185 13.07 -15.84 -16.53
CA GLY A 185 12.48 -15.99 -15.21
C GLY A 185 11.84 -14.71 -14.64
N GLN A 186 11.92 -13.58 -15.36
CA GLN A 186 11.33 -12.30 -14.95
C GLN A 186 10.25 -11.86 -15.94
N LEU A 187 9.13 -11.33 -15.42
CA LEU A 187 8.13 -10.66 -16.26
C LEU A 187 8.72 -9.36 -16.83
N GLY A 188 8.88 -9.31 -18.15
CA GLY A 188 9.28 -8.14 -18.93
C GLY A 188 8.11 -7.57 -19.72
N ALA A 189 8.06 -6.23 -19.82
CA ALA A 189 7.07 -5.53 -20.63
C ALA A 189 7.24 -5.88 -22.12
N ASN A 190 6.14 -6.26 -22.76
CA ASN A 190 6.04 -6.61 -24.18
C ASN A 190 4.94 -5.78 -24.86
N TYR A 191 5.01 -4.45 -24.68
CA TYR A 191 4.06 -3.51 -25.25
C TYR A 191 4.70 -2.16 -25.52
N GLU A 192 4.07 -1.39 -26.40
CA GLU A 192 4.34 0.02 -26.63
C GLU A 192 3.06 0.83 -26.45
N VAL A 193 3.17 2.00 -25.82
CA VAL A 193 2.05 2.95 -25.73
C VAL A 193 1.90 3.61 -27.09
N THR A 194 0.72 3.46 -27.68
CA THR A 194 0.40 3.89 -29.03
C THR A 194 -0.62 5.02 -28.99
N PHE A 195 -0.30 6.13 -29.66
CA PHE A 195 -1.24 7.21 -29.91
C PHE A 195 -2.19 6.80 -31.02
N ILE A 196 -3.49 6.77 -30.70
CA ILE A 196 -4.52 6.31 -31.63
C ILE A 196 -4.72 7.38 -32.70
N ASP A 197 -5.23 8.55 -32.33
CA ASP A 197 -5.46 9.68 -33.23
C ASP A 197 -4.33 10.72 -33.09
N PRO A 198 -3.50 10.93 -34.14
CA PRO A 198 -2.42 11.91 -34.12
C PRO A 198 -2.89 13.36 -34.05
N SER A 199 -4.16 13.64 -34.37
CA SER A 199 -4.73 14.99 -34.30
C SER A 199 -5.14 15.40 -32.88
N VAL A 200 -5.16 14.45 -31.95
CA VAL A 200 -5.52 14.65 -30.55
C VAL A 200 -4.24 14.74 -29.68
N PRO A 201 -4.15 15.69 -28.73
CA PRO A 201 -2.97 15.83 -27.87
C PRO A 201 -2.60 14.56 -27.10
N GLU A 202 -1.29 14.33 -26.93
CA GLU A 202 -0.67 13.16 -26.28
C GLU A 202 -1.00 13.02 -24.78
N THR A 203 -1.66 14.01 -24.18
CA THR A 203 -1.99 14.06 -22.75
C THR A 203 -3.32 13.38 -22.40
N ARG A 204 -4.13 12.99 -23.39
CA ARG A 204 -5.44 12.38 -23.16
C ARG A 204 -5.34 10.87 -23.11
N MET A 205 -5.61 10.29 -21.95
CA MET A 205 -5.53 8.84 -21.74
C MET A 205 -6.51 8.07 -22.62
N GLU A 206 -7.67 8.65 -22.92
CA GLU A 206 -8.65 8.11 -23.88
C GLU A 206 -8.10 7.92 -25.31
N ASN A 207 -6.99 8.59 -25.64
CA ASN A 207 -6.31 8.50 -26.93
C ASN A 207 -5.06 7.59 -26.91
N LEU A 208 -4.79 6.93 -25.78
CA LEU A 208 -3.66 6.03 -25.58
C LEU A 208 -4.13 4.58 -25.48
N ILE A 209 -3.38 3.67 -26.12
CA ILE A 209 -3.61 2.22 -26.04
C ILE A 209 -2.27 1.48 -26.03
N ALA A 210 -2.14 0.44 -25.24
CA ALA A 210 -0.97 -0.43 -25.25
C ALA A 210 -1.12 -1.53 -26.31
N LEU A 211 -0.14 -1.64 -27.20
CA LEU A 211 -0.12 -2.67 -28.24
C LEU A 211 1.15 -3.49 -28.12
N CYS A 212 1.10 -4.77 -28.47
CA CYS A 212 2.34 -5.54 -28.62
C CYS A 212 3.23 -4.91 -29.70
N PRO A 213 4.56 -5.10 -29.66
CA PRO A 213 5.48 -4.45 -30.59
C PRO A 213 5.11 -4.63 -32.06
N ALA A 214 4.62 -5.82 -32.45
CA ALA A 214 4.20 -6.11 -33.82
C ALA A 214 2.98 -5.28 -34.25
N CYS A 215 1.95 -5.19 -33.40
CA CYS A 215 0.75 -4.40 -33.68
C CYS A 215 1.06 -2.90 -33.68
N HIS A 216 1.89 -2.43 -32.74
CA HIS A 216 2.37 -1.05 -32.71
C HIS A 216 3.08 -0.69 -34.01
N SER A 217 4.11 -1.46 -34.40
CA SER A 217 4.87 -1.17 -35.62
C SER A 217 3.99 -1.20 -36.87
N LYS A 218 3.05 -2.15 -36.98
CA LYS A 218 2.10 -2.22 -38.09
C LYS A 218 1.18 -1.00 -38.14
N TYR A 219 0.71 -0.54 -36.98
CA TYR A 219 -0.17 0.62 -36.89
C TYR A 219 0.55 1.90 -37.26
N ILE A 220 1.74 2.16 -36.70
CA ILE A 220 2.50 3.39 -36.98
C ILE A 220 2.94 3.47 -38.45
N THR A 221 3.27 2.33 -39.08
CA THR A 221 3.78 2.30 -40.46
C THR A 221 2.69 2.34 -41.54
N GLY A 222 1.46 1.93 -41.21
CA GLY A 222 0.37 1.78 -42.17
C GLY A 222 -0.96 2.39 -41.73
N ARG A 223 -0.91 3.40 -40.85
CA ARG A 223 -2.09 4.05 -40.25
C ARG A 223 -3.05 4.59 -41.32
N THR A 224 -4.33 4.21 -41.24
CA THR A 224 -5.43 4.81 -42.01
C THR A 224 -6.53 5.32 -41.09
N ASP A 225 -7.42 6.19 -41.60
CA ASP A 225 -8.54 6.72 -40.83
C ASP A 225 -9.46 5.61 -40.30
N GLU A 226 -9.66 4.54 -41.08
CA GLU A 226 -10.45 3.38 -40.65
C GLU A 226 -9.79 2.67 -39.45
N GLN A 227 -8.46 2.55 -39.45
CA GLN A 227 -7.73 1.95 -38.34
C GLN A 227 -7.76 2.83 -37.08
N VAL A 228 -7.67 4.15 -37.24
CA VAL A 228 -7.83 5.11 -36.13
C VAL A 228 -9.21 4.95 -35.49
N GLN A 229 -10.28 4.99 -36.30
CA GLN A 229 -11.65 4.82 -35.81
C GLN A 229 -11.85 3.46 -35.12
N ARG A 230 -11.24 2.39 -35.66
CA ARG A 230 -11.32 1.06 -35.07
C ARG A 230 -10.63 0.99 -33.70
N LEU A 231 -9.42 1.53 -33.57
CA LEU A 231 -8.72 1.55 -32.28
C LEU A 231 -9.42 2.45 -31.25
N LEU A 232 -10.01 3.59 -31.67
CA LEU A 232 -10.83 4.43 -30.78
C LEU A 232 -12.04 3.65 -30.26
N HIS A 233 -12.70 2.87 -31.11
CA HIS A 233 -13.82 2.03 -30.68
C HIS A 233 -13.39 0.91 -29.71
N ILE A 234 -12.26 0.25 -29.99
CA ILE A 234 -11.68 -0.76 -29.08
C ILE A 234 -11.36 -0.12 -27.73
N LYS A 235 -10.66 1.03 -27.74
CA LYS A 235 -10.30 1.78 -26.53
C LYS A 235 -11.54 2.15 -25.71
N LYS A 236 -12.58 2.67 -26.37
CA LYS A 236 -13.84 2.98 -25.70
C LYS A 236 -14.47 1.74 -25.04
N SER A 237 -14.55 0.62 -25.77
CA SER A 237 -15.11 -0.62 -25.21
C SER A 237 -14.30 -1.14 -24.02
N LEU A 238 -12.98 -0.97 -24.02
CA LEU A 238 -12.11 -1.38 -22.91
C LEU A 238 -12.33 -0.52 -21.66
N VAL A 239 -12.43 0.80 -21.84
CA VAL A 239 -12.75 1.74 -20.77
C VAL A 239 -14.13 1.42 -20.17
N ASP A 240 -15.16 1.27 -21.01
CA ASP A 240 -16.53 0.95 -20.56
C ASP A 240 -16.55 -0.38 -19.76
N ASP A 241 -15.84 -1.41 -20.23
CA ASP A 241 -15.71 -2.70 -19.55
C ASP A 241 -14.96 -2.61 -18.21
N TYR A 242 -13.93 -1.75 -18.13
CA TYR A 242 -13.15 -1.53 -16.93
C TYR A 242 -13.97 -0.79 -15.87
N GLU A 243 -14.65 0.30 -16.25
CA GLU A 243 -15.54 1.07 -15.39
C GLU A 243 -16.72 0.23 -14.87
N ALA A 244 -17.32 -0.61 -15.72
CA ALA A 244 -18.39 -1.52 -15.30
C ALA A 244 -17.91 -2.52 -14.24
N LYS A 245 -16.69 -3.07 -14.39
CA LYS A 245 -16.10 -3.99 -13.40
C LYS A 245 -15.75 -3.29 -12.10
N GLU A 246 -15.24 -2.06 -12.18
CA GLU A 246 -14.92 -1.26 -11.01
C GLU A 246 -16.19 -0.93 -10.22
N THR A 247 -17.26 -0.51 -10.91
CA THR A 247 -18.59 -0.28 -10.33
C THR A 247 -19.13 -1.53 -9.62
N VAL A 248 -19.08 -2.69 -10.27
CA VAL A 248 -19.51 -3.97 -9.65
C VAL A 248 -18.63 -4.34 -8.45
N SER A 249 -17.33 -4.01 -8.48
CA SER A 249 -16.44 -4.24 -7.34
C SER A 249 -16.78 -3.32 -6.17
N MET A 250 -17.13 -2.06 -6.42
CA MET A 250 -17.54 -1.10 -5.39
C MET A 250 -18.87 -1.51 -4.74
N GLN A 251 -19.88 -1.88 -5.55
CA GLN A 251 -21.16 -2.38 -5.03
C GLN A 251 -20.99 -3.59 -4.11
N LYS A 252 -20.10 -4.53 -4.45
CA LYS A 252 -19.80 -5.68 -3.58
C LYS A 252 -19.15 -5.29 -2.25
N VAL A 253 -18.38 -4.21 -2.22
CA VAL A 253 -17.82 -3.68 -0.97
C VAL A 253 -18.97 -3.12 -0.12
N GLU A 254 -19.84 -2.28 -0.69
CA GLU A 254 -20.98 -1.66 0.00
C GLU A 254 -21.95 -2.72 0.56
N ASP A 255 -22.30 -3.74 -0.22
CA ASP A 255 -23.15 -4.86 0.23
C ASP A 255 -22.49 -5.68 1.36
N GLY A 256 -21.18 -5.86 1.30
CA GLY A 256 -20.42 -6.53 2.37
C GLY A 256 -20.45 -5.74 3.67
N ILE A 257 -20.49 -4.40 3.60
CA ILE A 257 -20.55 -3.51 4.76
C ILE A 257 -21.94 -3.41 5.35
N ARG A 258 -22.99 -3.40 4.51
CA ARG A 258 -24.38 -3.52 4.98
C ARG A 258 -24.52 -4.71 5.94
N LYS A 259 -23.95 -5.86 5.60
CA LYS A 259 -23.96 -7.06 6.45
C LYS A 259 -23.19 -6.92 7.77
N VAL A 260 -22.15 -6.08 7.83
CA VAL A 260 -21.47 -5.76 9.09
C VAL A 260 -22.40 -4.91 9.97
N LEU A 261 -22.99 -3.87 9.38
CA LEU A 261 -23.89 -2.94 10.06
C LEU A 261 -25.14 -3.64 10.61
N GLU A 262 -25.76 -4.55 9.85
CA GLU A 262 -26.92 -5.35 10.29
C GLU A 262 -26.66 -6.24 11.53
N LYS A 263 -25.38 -6.53 11.82
CA LYS A 263 -24.97 -7.28 13.01
C LYS A 263 -24.89 -6.38 14.24
N ILE A 264 -24.59 -5.08 14.11
CA ILE A 264 -24.29 -4.16 15.22
C ILE A 264 -25.45 -4.05 16.24
N PRO A 265 -26.72 -3.83 15.85
CA PRO A 265 -27.82 -3.73 16.80
C PRO A 265 -28.07 -5.02 17.59
N LYS A 266 -27.57 -6.15 17.09
CA LYS A 266 -27.72 -7.49 17.70
C LYS A 266 -26.52 -7.86 18.59
N MET A 267 -25.47 -7.05 18.60
CA MET A 267 -24.28 -7.30 19.42
C MET A 267 -24.61 -7.07 20.88
N GLN A 268 -24.36 -8.07 21.72
CA GLN A 268 -24.49 -7.92 23.16
C GLN A 268 -23.29 -7.16 23.69
N ALA A 269 -23.57 -6.15 24.52
CA ALA A 269 -22.54 -5.44 25.26
C ALA A 269 -21.78 -6.45 26.15
N PRO A 270 -20.43 -6.45 26.16
CA PRO A 270 -19.66 -7.34 27.01
C PRO A 270 -20.09 -7.27 28.49
N ALA A 271 -20.08 -8.40 29.19
CA ALA A 271 -20.54 -8.45 30.59
C ALA A 271 -19.72 -7.56 31.55
N ASN A 272 -18.46 -7.26 31.20
CA ASN A 272 -17.52 -6.44 31.98
C ASN A 272 -16.93 -5.32 31.12
N ILE A 273 -17.75 -4.37 30.67
CA ILE A 273 -17.25 -3.18 29.97
C ILE A 273 -16.68 -2.20 30.98
N ASP A 274 -15.38 -1.94 30.90
CA ASP A 274 -14.78 -0.80 31.59
C ASP A 274 -14.98 0.47 30.76
N LEU A 275 -16.03 1.24 31.06
CA LEU A 275 -16.29 2.54 30.43
C LEU A 275 -15.22 3.59 30.77
N ASN A 276 -14.40 3.36 31.82
CA ASN A 276 -13.31 4.26 32.18
C ASN A 276 -12.06 4.02 31.31
N TYR A 277 -11.96 2.88 30.64
CA TYR A 277 -10.88 2.59 29.70
C TYR A 277 -10.80 3.67 28.62
N ASN A 278 -9.64 4.31 28.47
CA ASN A 278 -9.40 5.34 27.47
C ASN A 278 -8.54 4.74 26.35
N PRO A 279 -9.10 4.49 25.16
CA PRO A 279 -8.30 4.05 24.03
C PRO A 279 -7.29 5.14 23.66
N VAL A 280 -6.00 4.84 23.81
CA VAL A 280 -4.90 5.80 23.58
C VAL A 280 -5.01 6.42 22.18
N THR A 281 -5.36 5.61 21.19
CA THR A 281 -5.53 6.04 19.80
C THR A 281 -6.66 7.06 19.61
N ILE A 282 -7.82 6.88 20.26
CA ILE A 282 -8.92 7.86 20.20
C ILE A 282 -8.49 9.18 20.82
N ARG A 283 -7.79 9.14 21.96
CA ARG A 283 -7.32 10.34 22.66
C ARG A 283 -6.27 11.12 21.86
N GLN A 284 -5.43 10.45 21.10
CA GLN A 284 -4.41 11.07 20.25
C GLN A 284 -4.96 11.64 18.94
N LYS A 285 -6.21 11.32 18.58
CA LYS A 285 -6.83 11.69 17.30
C LYS A 285 -7.90 12.77 17.39
N ILE A 286 -8.58 12.90 18.53
CA ILE A 286 -9.67 13.86 18.70
C ILE A 286 -9.20 15.04 19.56
N ALA A 287 -9.37 16.25 19.04
CA ALA A 287 -8.91 17.48 19.66
C ALA A 287 -9.51 17.65 21.06
N THR A 288 -8.74 18.21 21.99
CA THR A 288 -9.13 18.30 23.41
C THR A 288 -10.36 19.16 23.66
N ASP A 289 -10.62 20.12 22.77
CA ASP A 289 -11.81 20.96 22.76
C ASP A 289 -13.05 20.25 22.18
N ASN A 290 -12.86 19.15 21.44
CA ASN A 290 -13.94 18.32 20.92
C ASN A 290 -14.31 17.15 21.86
N LEU A 291 -14.75 17.50 23.07
CA LEU A 291 -15.11 16.54 24.11
C LEU A 291 -16.29 15.65 23.71
N MET A 292 -17.26 16.17 22.96
CA MET A 292 -18.47 15.42 22.59
C MET A 292 -18.16 14.29 21.61
N LEU A 293 -17.38 14.57 20.57
CA LEU A 293 -16.91 13.54 19.64
C LEU A 293 -16.04 12.51 20.35
N TYR A 294 -15.16 12.97 21.25
CA TYR A 294 -14.31 12.08 22.05
C TYR A 294 -15.14 11.09 22.87
N LEU A 295 -16.14 11.58 23.63
CA LEU A 295 -16.99 10.72 24.46
C LEU A 295 -17.83 9.76 23.62
N LYS A 296 -18.35 10.21 22.47
CA LYS A 296 -19.10 9.38 21.52
C LYS A 296 -18.22 8.25 20.98
N ALA A 297 -17.08 8.60 20.38
CA ALA A 297 -16.16 7.63 19.78
C ALA A 297 -15.61 6.65 20.81
N LYS A 298 -15.22 7.14 22.00
CA LYS A 298 -14.76 6.33 23.12
C LYS A 298 -15.82 5.30 23.53
N THR A 299 -17.06 5.73 23.73
CA THR A 299 -18.15 4.84 24.16
C THR A 299 -18.41 3.76 23.12
N ASN A 300 -18.48 4.15 21.84
CA ASN A 300 -18.68 3.21 20.74
C ASN A 300 -17.55 2.17 20.65
N VAL A 301 -16.29 2.60 20.78
CA VAL A 301 -15.14 1.70 20.76
C VAL A 301 -15.17 0.73 21.96
N ASN A 302 -15.39 1.24 23.17
CA ASN A 302 -15.40 0.41 24.38
C ASN A 302 -16.51 -0.66 24.36
N VAL A 303 -17.65 -0.37 23.75
CA VAL A 303 -18.79 -1.30 23.68
C VAL A 303 -18.67 -2.27 22.51
N TYR A 304 -18.30 -1.79 21.32
CA TYR A 304 -18.50 -2.54 20.07
C TYR A 304 -17.22 -3.00 19.37
N TYR A 305 -16.01 -2.53 19.76
CA TYR A 305 -14.79 -2.76 18.97
C TYR A 305 -14.53 -4.25 18.68
N SER A 306 -14.59 -5.11 19.70
CA SER A 306 -14.34 -6.54 19.54
C SER A 306 -15.34 -7.17 18.57
N ALA A 307 -16.63 -6.92 18.77
CA ALA A 307 -17.68 -7.53 17.97
C ALA A 307 -17.68 -7.03 16.51
N VAL A 308 -17.33 -5.76 16.28
CA VAL A 308 -17.12 -5.19 14.94
C VAL A 308 -15.89 -5.80 14.28
N GLN A 309 -14.77 -5.95 15.01
CA GLN A 309 -13.56 -6.60 14.52
C GLN A 309 -13.84 -8.06 14.11
N ASP A 310 -14.59 -8.80 14.92
CA ASP A 310 -14.96 -10.19 14.64
C ASP A 310 -15.86 -10.27 13.40
N ALA A 311 -16.86 -9.40 13.28
CA ALA A 311 -17.75 -9.34 12.11
C ALA A 311 -16.97 -9.03 10.82
N PHE A 312 -16.03 -8.07 10.86
CA PHE A 312 -15.15 -7.79 9.71
C PHE A 312 -14.27 -8.99 9.34
N THR A 313 -13.74 -9.69 10.34
CA THR A 313 -12.86 -10.84 10.14
C THR A 313 -13.62 -12.02 9.52
N GLU A 314 -14.80 -12.34 10.05
CA GLU A 314 -15.71 -13.39 9.57
C GLU A 314 -16.14 -13.12 8.12
N LEU A 315 -16.69 -11.94 7.83
CA LEU A 315 -17.20 -11.61 6.49
C LEU A 315 -16.09 -11.51 5.43
N ASN A 316 -14.86 -11.16 5.85
CA ASN A 316 -13.70 -11.19 4.98
C ASN A 316 -13.23 -12.64 4.70
N ALA A 317 -13.26 -13.52 5.69
CA ALA A 317 -12.95 -14.94 5.51
C ALA A 317 -13.97 -15.63 4.59
N GLU A 318 -15.24 -15.28 4.70
CA GLU A 318 -16.33 -15.77 3.84
C GLU A 318 -16.33 -15.16 2.42
N ARG A 319 -15.40 -14.22 2.14
CA ARG A 319 -15.31 -13.46 0.88
C ARG A 319 -16.58 -12.67 0.54
N ILE A 320 -17.40 -12.38 1.56
CA ILE A 320 -18.59 -11.54 1.44
C ILE A 320 -18.20 -10.07 1.43
N LEU A 321 -17.17 -9.71 2.21
CA LEU A 321 -16.63 -8.37 2.27
C LEU A 321 -15.16 -8.37 1.85
N ARG A 322 -14.75 -7.37 1.07
CA ARG A 322 -13.34 -7.08 0.83
C ARG A 322 -12.85 -6.04 1.85
N TYR A 323 -12.34 -6.50 2.99
CA TYR A 323 -12.01 -5.61 4.12
C TYR A 323 -10.95 -4.56 3.78
N LYS A 324 -9.83 -4.95 3.14
CA LYS A 324 -8.74 -4.03 2.78
C LYS A 324 -9.20 -2.89 1.85
N PRO A 325 -9.89 -3.15 0.72
CA PRO A 325 -10.47 -2.08 -0.11
C PRO A 325 -11.40 -1.13 0.66
N PHE A 326 -12.20 -1.65 1.59
CA PHE A 326 -13.08 -0.81 2.38
C PHE A 326 -12.31 0.13 3.31
N CYS A 327 -11.27 -0.35 4.02
CA CYS A 327 -10.43 0.52 4.83
C CYS A 327 -9.85 1.68 4.01
N LEU A 328 -9.39 1.40 2.79
CA LEU A 328 -8.88 2.42 1.87
C LEU A 328 -9.96 3.43 1.48
N GLN A 329 -11.18 2.96 1.22
CA GLN A 329 -12.30 3.84 0.90
C GLN A 329 -12.64 4.77 2.06
N VAL A 330 -12.69 4.25 3.30
CA VAL A 330 -12.89 5.05 4.51
C VAL A 330 -11.80 6.11 4.66
N ARG A 331 -10.52 5.73 4.49
CA ARG A 331 -9.38 6.65 4.56
C ARG A 331 -9.44 7.73 3.49
N MET A 332 -9.74 7.37 2.25
CA MET A 332 -9.85 8.32 1.14
C MET A 332 -11.00 9.30 1.35
N THR A 333 -12.16 8.83 1.82
CA THR A 333 -13.27 9.71 2.19
C THR A 333 -12.88 10.69 3.29
N TYR A 334 -12.19 10.22 4.35
CA TYR A 334 -11.65 11.10 5.39
C TYR A 334 -10.70 12.16 4.80
N MET A 335 -9.70 11.75 4.02
CA MET A 335 -8.70 12.65 3.45
C MET A 335 -9.36 13.74 2.58
N ASN A 336 -10.30 13.35 1.71
CA ASN A 336 -11.04 14.29 0.87
C ASN A 336 -11.82 15.33 1.69
N LEU A 337 -12.42 14.92 2.82
CA LEU A 337 -13.15 15.82 3.72
C LEU A 337 -12.20 16.72 4.52
N SER A 338 -11.05 16.19 4.93
CA SER A 338 -10.00 16.95 5.63
C SER A 338 -9.38 18.02 4.73
N ASP A 339 -9.13 17.71 3.45
CA ASP A 339 -8.58 18.64 2.47
C ASP A 339 -9.50 19.85 2.21
N MET A 340 -10.79 19.72 2.53
CA MET A 340 -11.76 20.82 2.48
C MET A 340 -11.66 21.77 3.69
N GLY A 341 -10.80 21.48 4.68
CA GLY A 341 -10.61 22.29 5.87
C GLY A 341 -11.76 22.22 6.87
N LEU A 342 -12.52 21.12 6.87
CA LEU A 342 -13.66 20.90 7.75
C LEU A 342 -13.21 20.59 9.19
N SER A 343 -14.04 20.94 10.17
CA SER A 343 -13.80 20.57 11.57
C SER A 343 -14.00 19.05 11.81
N GLN A 344 -13.46 18.53 12.91
CA GLN A 344 -13.59 17.10 13.23
C GLN A 344 -15.04 16.64 13.36
N ASP A 345 -15.93 17.47 13.91
CA ASP A 345 -17.36 17.16 13.98
C ASP A 345 -17.99 17.10 12.60
N GLU A 346 -17.72 18.08 11.74
CA GLU A 346 -18.24 18.10 10.37
C GLU A 346 -17.73 16.90 9.56
N ILE A 347 -16.46 16.55 9.70
CA ILE A 347 -15.87 15.37 9.06
C ILE A 347 -16.56 14.10 9.56
N PHE A 348 -16.70 13.93 10.87
CA PHE A 348 -17.33 12.75 11.46
C PHE A 348 -18.76 12.58 10.95
N GLU A 349 -19.58 13.64 11.01
CA GLU A 349 -20.97 13.59 10.55
C GLU A 349 -21.06 13.31 9.04
N LYS A 350 -20.19 13.91 8.22
CA LYS A 350 -20.15 13.62 6.77
C LYS A 350 -19.69 12.20 6.44
N MET A 351 -18.77 11.64 7.21
CA MET A 351 -18.37 10.24 7.05
C MET A 351 -19.50 9.28 7.44
N VAL A 352 -20.26 9.63 8.48
CA VAL A 352 -21.46 8.88 8.87
C VAL A 352 -22.53 8.97 7.78
N ASP A 353 -22.78 10.17 7.23
CA ASP A 353 -23.71 10.37 6.11
C ASP A 353 -23.30 9.55 4.89
N TRP A 354 -22.02 9.62 4.49
CA TRP A 354 -21.48 8.83 3.38
C TRP A 354 -21.72 7.33 3.55
N LEU A 355 -21.45 6.80 4.75
CA LEU A 355 -21.63 5.38 5.03
C LEU A 355 -23.12 5.00 5.04
N GLN A 356 -23.97 5.85 5.60
CA GLN A 356 -25.41 5.68 5.62
C GLN A 356 -26.02 5.72 4.21
N ASP A 357 -25.58 6.64 3.36
CA ASP A 357 -26.04 6.77 1.98
C ASP A 357 -25.66 5.54 1.15
N ALA A 358 -24.45 4.99 1.36
CA ALA A 358 -23.98 3.80 0.65
C ALA A 358 -24.67 2.50 1.10
N THR A 359 -25.04 2.41 2.38
CA THR A 359 -25.51 1.14 2.98
C THR A 359 -27.01 1.13 3.27
N HIS A 360 -27.64 2.30 3.41
CA HIS A 360 -29.02 2.50 3.88
C HIS A 360 -29.30 1.95 5.29
N GLU A 361 -28.27 1.88 6.13
CA GLU A 361 -28.37 1.39 7.50
C GLU A 361 -28.57 2.51 8.52
N ASP A 362 -28.83 2.14 9.76
CA ASP A 362 -29.10 3.09 10.82
C ASP A 362 -27.87 3.95 11.16
N ARG A 363 -28.13 5.22 11.51
CA ARG A 363 -27.07 6.20 11.78
C ARG A 363 -26.16 5.75 12.92
N SER A 364 -26.74 5.19 13.99
CA SER A 364 -26.00 4.72 15.17
C SER A 364 -24.99 3.62 14.82
N SER A 365 -25.37 2.65 14.00
CA SER A 365 -24.47 1.60 13.50
C SER A 365 -23.36 2.20 12.64
N CYS A 366 -23.68 3.19 11.81
CA CYS A 366 -22.66 3.91 11.04
C CYS A 366 -21.68 4.68 11.94
N GLU A 367 -22.17 5.37 12.97
CA GLU A 367 -21.33 6.04 13.98
C GLU A 367 -20.39 5.06 14.69
N VAL A 368 -20.86 3.85 15.02
CA VAL A 368 -20.04 2.78 15.60
C VAL A 368 -18.91 2.37 14.64
N ILE A 369 -19.21 2.18 13.36
CA ILE A 369 -18.20 1.83 12.35
C ILE A 369 -17.18 2.95 12.16
N ILE A 370 -17.61 4.21 12.04
CA ILE A 370 -16.67 5.33 11.91
C ILE A 370 -15.79 5.44 13.17
N SER A 371 -16.37 5.27 14.36
CA SER A 371 -15.61 5.24 15.63
C SER A 371 -14.56 4.12 15.68
N TYR A 372 -14.91 2.93 15.18
CA TYR A 372 -13.97 1.83 15.01
C TYR A 372 -12.81 2.21 14.08
N PHE A 373 -13.06 2.93 12.99
CA PHE A 373 -12.01 3.38 12.06
C PHE A 373 -11.15 4.53 12.57
N ILE A 374 -11.65 5.37 13.49
CA ILE A 374 -10.79 6.28 14.25
C ILE A 374 -9.79 5.46 15.07
N GLN A 375 -10.26 4.43 15.80
CA GLN A 375 -9.39 3.54 16.59
C GLN A 375 -8.42 2.72 15.72
N LYS A 376 -8.76 2.41 14.47
CA LYS A 376 -7.88 1.72 13.51
C LYS A 376 -6.91 2.65 12.76
N CYS A 377 -6.94 3.94 13.05
CA CYS A 377 -6.12 4.96 12.38
C CYS A 377 -6.43 5.21 10.91
N GLU A 378 -7.65 4.92 10.46
CA GLU A 378 -8.10 5.25 9.10
C GLU A 378 -8.84 6.61 9.04
N VAL A 379 -9.28 7.14 10.18
CA VAL A 379 -9.94 8.45 10.31
C VAL A 379 -9.21 9.30 11.36
N PHE A 380 -9.02 10.58 11.04
CA PHE A 380 -8.23 11.58 11.76
C PHE A 380 -6.73 11.25 11.85
N ASP A 381 -5.89 12.23 11.60
CA ASP A 381 -4.45 12.14 11.87
C ASP A 381 -4.16 12.34 13.37
N ALA A 382 -2.98 11.92 13.81
CA ALA A 382 -2.57 12.20 15.19
C ALA A 382 -2.43 13.71 15.38
N ILE A 383 -2.93 14.23 16.50
CA ILE A 383 -2.78 15.63 16.85
C ILE A 383 -1.30 15.87 17.16
N ALA A 384 -0.69 16.85 16.49
CA ALA A 384 0.65 17.29 16.84
C ALA A 384 0.61 17.94 18.24
N GLU A 385 1.45 17.47 19.15
CA GLU A 385 1.65 18.09 20.47
C GLU A 385 2.18 19.52 20.37
#